data_AF-A0A2E5WTS5-F1
#
_entry.id   AF-A0A2E5WTS5-F1
#
_cell.length_a   1.000
_cell.length_b   1.000
_cell.length_c   1.000
_cell.angle_alpha   90.00
_cell.angle_beta   90.00
_cell.angle_gamma   90.00
#
_symmetry.space_group_name_H-M   'P 1'
#
loop_
_entity.id
_entity.type
_entity.pdbx_description
1 polymer ?
#
loop_
_entity_poly.entity_id
_entity_poly.type
_entity_poly.pdbx_seq_one_letter_code
_entity_poly.pdbx_strand_id
1 'polypeptide(L)' 'MNPRWPIVITYLILFAIAIPWYWHWFGNAATQPVLGLPRKNLVSLLGVTGMGMLTVWQMIQHWQKDADD' A
#
# COMPACT_ATOMS: atom_id res chain seq x y z
N MET A 1 0.16 -1.71 -23.68
CA MET A 1 0.65 -0.95 -22.51
C MET A 1 1.63 -1.84 -21.76
N ASN A 2 2.84 -1.36 -21.39
CA ASN A 2 3.81 -2.22 -20.72
C ASN A 2 3.20 -2.81 -19.43
N PRO A 3 3.32 -4.12 -19.17
CA PRO A 3 2.68 -4.80 -18.02
C PRO A 3 3.17 -4.30 -16.65
N ARG A 4 4.20 -3.45 -16.61
CA ARG A 4 4.74 -2.81 -15.41
C ARG A 4 3.95 -1.59 -14.95
N TRP A 5 3.22 -0.92 -15.85
CA TRP A 5 2.48 0.30 -15.55
C TRP A 5 1.39 0.13 -14.47
N PRO A 6 0.56 -0.93 -14.50
CA PRO A 6 -0.46 -1.15 -13.47
C PRO A 6 0.15 -1.25 -12.07
N ILE A 7 1.29 -1.95 -11.94
CA ILE A 7 2.00 -2.14 -10.67
C ILE A 7 2.53 -0.81 -10.14
N VAL A 8 3.17 -0.03 -11.01
CA VAL A 8 3.67 1.30 -10.67
C VAL A 8 2.53 2.21 -10.21
N ILE A 9 1.38 2.17 -10.89
CA ILE A 9 0.20 2.94 -10.51
C ILE A 9 -0.30 2.51 -9.12
N THR A 10 -0.39 1.20 -8.85
CA THR A 10 -0.84 0.72 -7.54
C THR A 10 0.11 1.14 -6.42
N TYR A 11 1.43 1.05 -6.63
CA TYR A 11 2.40 1.53 -5.65
C TYR A 11 2.29 3.04 -5.43
N LEU A 12 2.11 3.84 -6.49
CA LEU A 12 1.91 5.29 -6.38
C LEU A 12 0.64 5.64 -5.61
N ILE A 13 -0.46 4.89 -5.81
CA ILE A 13 -1.71 5.08 -5.07
C ILE A 13 -1.50 4.77 -3.58
N LEU A 14 -0.90 3.63 -3.26
CA LEU A 14 -0.61 3.25 -1.87
C LEU A 14 0.31 4.26 -1.19
N PHE A 15 1.31 4.78 -1.92
CA PHE A 15 2.23 5.79 -1.43
C PHE A 15 1.52 7.13 -1.20
N ALA A 16 0.68 7.58 -2.12
CA ALA A 16 -0.11 8.80 -1.99
C ALA A 16 -1.12 8.74 -0.84
N ILE A 17 -1.63 7.56 -0.50
CA ILE A 17 -2.52 7.37 0.66
C ILE A 17 -1.71 7.34 1.96
N ALA A 18 -0.49 6.80 1.97
CA ALA A 18 0.32 6.64 3.17
C ALA A 18 1.08 7.91 3.60
N ILE A 19 1.60 8.73 2.66
CA ILE A 19 2.41 9.92 2.97
C ILE A 19 1.68 11.01 3.77
N PRO A 20 0.42 11.39 3.46
CA PRO A 20 -0.22 12.54 4.10
C PRO A 20 -0.27 12.44 5.62
N TRP A 21 -0.29 11.23 6.17
CA TRP A 21 -0.32 10.97 7.62
C TRP A 21 0.99 11.31 8.35
N TYR A 22 2.08 11.50 7.61
CA TYR A 22 3.38 11.90 8.16
C TYR A 22 3.62 13.42 8.06
N TRP A 23 2.78 14.16 7.33
CA TRP A 23 2.90 15.60 7.26
C TRP A 23 2.33 16.29 8.50
N HIS A 24 3.07 17.27 9.01
CA HIS A 24 2.67 18.10 10.15
C HIS A 24 1.31 18.80 9.92
N TRP A 25 0.96 19.08 8.67
CA TRP A 25 -0.31 19.70 8.28
C TRP A 25 -1.54 18.82 8.54
N PHE A 26 -1.38 17.49 8.52
CA PHE A 26 -2.44 16.53 8.84
C PHE A 26 -2.39 16.07 10.31
N GLY A 27 -1.56 16.71 11.15
CA GLY A 27 -1.25 16.28 12.51
C GLY A 27 -2.49 15.95 13.36
N ASN A 28 -3.54 16.79 13.31
CA ASN A 28 -4.78 16.54 14.05
C ASN A 28 -5.61 15.38 13.49
N ALA A 29 -5.63 15.19 12.16
CA ALA A 29 -6.33 14.07 11.53
C ALA A 29 -5.57 12.75 11.70
N ALA A 30 -4.25 12.80 11.81
CA ALA A 30 -3.35 11.67 12.00
C ALA A 30 -3.32 11.15 13.44
N THR A 31 -3.51 12.04 14.42
CA THR A 31 -3.58 11.69 15.86
C THR A 31 -4.99 11.35 16.33
N GLN A 32 -6.02 11.69 15.55
CA GLN A 32 -7.40 11.33 15.87
C GLN A 32 -7.52 9.82 16.10
N PRO A 33 -8.06 9.40 17.25
CA PRO A 33 -8.23 7.98 17.55
C PRO A 33 -9.31 7.39 16.64
N VAL A 34 -8.96 6.29 15.99
CA VAL A 34 -9.88 5.42 15.26
C VAL A 34 -9.73 4.04 15.87
N LEU A 35 -10.83 3.49 16.40
CA LEU A 35 -10.82 2.20 17.11
C LEU A 35 -9.82 2.14 18.30
N GLY A 36 -9.60 3.27 18.98
CA GLY A 36 -8.68 3.35 20.12
C GLY A 36 -7.20 3.51 19.75
N LEU A 37 -6.85 3.52 18.45
CA LEU A 37 -5.49 3.71 17.96
C LEU A 37 -5.36 5.02 17.15
N PRO A 38 -4.19 5.67 17.13
CA PRO A 38 -3.94 6.80 16.24
C PRO A 38 -4.21 6.41 14.78
N ARG A 39 -4.98 7.21 14.04
CA ARG A 39 -5.32 6.94 12.64
C ARG A 39 -4.09 6.63 11.77
N LYS A 40 -2.96 7.30 12.03
CA LYS A 40 -1.68 7.02 11.34
C LYS A 40 -1.21 5.57 11.47
N ASN A 41 -1.45 4.91 12.60
CA ASN A 41 -1.04 3.52 12.83
C ASN A 41 -1.91 2.57 11.99
N LEU A 42 -3.21 2.83 11.93
CA LEU A 42 -4.17 2.09 11.11
C LEU A 42 -3.83 2.17 9.62
N VAL A 43 -3.54 3.38 9.12
CA VAL A 43 -3.17 3.54 7.71
C VAL A 43 -1.81 2.92 7.40
N SER A 44 -0.85 2.98 8.32
CA SER A 44 0.43 2.30 8.15
C SER A 44 0.26 0.78 8.07
N LEU A 45 -0.59 0.20 8.92
CA LEU A 45 -0.91 -1.23 8.89
C LEU A 45 -1.53 -1.63 7.55
N LEU A 46 -2.50 -0.85 7.06
CA LEU A 46 -3.14 -1.07 5.76
C LEU A 46 -2.15 -0.92 4.60
N GLY A 47 -1.25 0.07 4.66
CA GLY A 47 -0.22 0.27 3.65
C GLY A 47 0.73 -0.92 3.55
N VAL A 48 1.26 -1.39 4.68
CA VAL A 48 2.15 -2.57 4.74
C VAL A 48 1.43 -3.83 4.27
N THR A 49 0.19 -4.03 4.70
CA THR A 49 -0.61 -5.20 4.32
C THR A 49 -0.92 -5.20 2.82
N GLY A 50 -1.30 -4.04 2.27
CA GLY A 50 -1.57 -3.88 0.84
C GLY A 50 -0.33 -4.10 -0.02
N MET A 51 0.83 -3.55 0.37
CA MET A 51 2.10 -3.79 -0.35
C MET A 51 2.53 -5.25 -0.26
N GLY A 52 2.39 -5.89 0.90
CA GLY A 52 2.68 -7.31 1.09
C GLY A 52 1.81 -8.20 0.19
N MET A 53 0.50 -7.94 0.17
CA MET A 53 -0.44 -8.72 -0.63
C MET A 53 -0.19 -8.58 -2.14
N LEU A 54 0.16 -7.37 -2.60
CA LEU A 54 0.58 -7.15 -3.98
C LEU A 54 1.88 -7.89 -4.32
N THR A 55 2.84 -7.91 -3.41
CA THR A 55 4.11 -8.61 -3.60
C THR A 55 3.89 -10.12 -3.71
N VAL A 56 3.06 -10.70 -2.83
CA VAL A 56 2.67 -12.11 -2.89
C VAL A 56 1.93 -12.42 -4.20
N TRP A 57 0.99 -11.56 -4.61
CA TRP A 57 0.26 -11.73 -5.86
C TRP A 57 1.19 -11.73 -7.08
N GLN A 58 2.16 -10.81 -7.13
CA GLN A 58 3.18 -10.77 -8.19
C GLN A 58 4.04 -12.03 -8.21
N MET A 59 4.45 -12.53 -7.04
CA MET A 59 5.21 -13.78 -6.94
C MET A 59 4.44 -14.96 -7.53
N ILE A 60 3.14 -15.08 -7.20
CA ILE A 60 2.27 -16.14 -7.74
C ILE A 60 2.12 -16.02 -9.25
N GLN A 61 1.84 -14.81 -9.76
CA GLN A 61 1.68 -14.58 -11.20
C GLN A 61 2.97 -14.89 -11.97
N HIS A 62 4.14 -14.55 -11.41
CA HIS A 62 5.41 -14.87 -12.05
C HIS A 62 5.65 -16.38 -12.08
N TRP A 63 5.39 -17.07 -10.96
CA TRP A 63 5.57 -18.51 -10.85
C TRP A 63 4.64 -19.30 -11.77
N GLN A 64 3.37 -18.88 -11.92
CA GLN A 64 2.45 -19.46 -12.89
C GLN A 64 2.94 -19.30 -14.32
N LYS A 65 3.52 -18.14 -14.64
CA LYS A 65 4.03 -17.86 -15.98
C LYS A 65 5.24 -18.72 -16.34
N ASP A 66 6.12 -18.96 -15.38
CA ASP A 66 7.28 -19.83 -15.57
C ASP A 66 6.91 -21.33 -15.61
N ALA A 67 5.72 -21.72 -15.14
CA ALA A 67 5.21 -23.09 -15.17
C ALA A 67 4.46 -23.43 -16.47
N ASP A 68 3.98 -22.41 -17.19
CA ASP A 68 3.25 -22.53 -18.46
C ASP A 68 4.19 -22.47 -19.70
N ASP A 69 5.46 -22.11 -19.52
CA ASP A 69 6.54 -22.12 -20.54
C ASP A 69 7.32 -23.46 -20.55
#